data_AF-A0A139NY62-F1
#
_entry.id   AF-A0A139NY62-F1
#
_cell.length_a   1.000
_cell.length_b   1.000
_cell.length_c   1.000
_cell.angle_alpha   90.00
_cell.angle_beta   90.00
_cell.angle_gamma   90.00
#
_symmetry.space_group_name_H-M   'P 1'
#
loop_
_entity.id
_entity.type
_entity.pdbx_description
1 polymer ?
#
loop_
_entity_poly.entity_id
_entity_poly.type
_entity_poly.pdbx_seq_one_letter_code
_entity_poly.pdbx_strand_id
1 'polypeptide(L)'
;MGVWLLYLVLKEPTNVIVATFIAAVVGSCISQILSIVYKTPAVVFVLAILAPLVPGYLSYRTTAFFVTGDYSHAIASATLVVMLALVISIGMASGTVILKLYYYIRKQRGISS
;
A
#
# COMPACT_ATOMS: atom_id res chain seq x y z
N MET A 1 1.56 -12.54 4.22
CA MET A 1 2.38 -13.39 3.33
C MET A 1 1.83 -13.49 1.90
N GLY A 2 0.51 -13.68 1.68
CA GLY A 2 -0.05 -13.74 0.31
C GLY A 2 0.18 -12.50 -0.57
N VAL A 3 0.10 -11.29 0.00
CA VAL A 3 0.34 -10.03 -0.74
C VAL A 3 1.81 -9.87 -1.16
N TRP A 4 2.74 -10.39 -0.36
CA TRP A 4 4.18 -10.36 -0.67
C TRP A 4 4.53 -11.34 -1.80
N LEU A 5 3.90 -12.52 -1.81
CA LEU A 5 3.98 -13.46 -2.94
C LEU A 5 3.41 -12.85 -4.23
N LEU A 6 2.29 -12.13 -4.14
CA LEU A 6 1.69 -11.44 -5.30
C LEU A 6 2.61 -10.32 -5.82
N TYR A 7 3.26 -9.57 -4.93
CA TYR A 7 4.29 -8.59 -5.29
C TYR A 7 5.49 -9.25 -6.01
N LEU A 8 6.00 -10.38 -5.50
CA LEU A 8 7.15 -11.07 -6.11
C LEU A 8 6.83 -11.60 -7.51
N VAL A 9 5.61 -12.13 -7.73
CA VAL A 9 5.18 -12.63 -9.04
C VAL A 9 4.99 -11.49 -10.06
N LEU A 10 4.55 -10.30 -9.63
CA LEU A 10 4.39 -9.13 -10.51
C LEU A 10 5.67 -8.32 -10.71
N LYS A 11 6.70 -8.53 -9.89
CA LYS A 11 7.95 -7.74 -9.94
C LYS A 11 8.78 -8.02 -11.20
N GLU A 12 8.76 -9.25 -11.71
CA GLU A 12 9.56 -9.62 -12.89
C GLU A 12 8.98 -9.13 -14.22
N PRO A 13 7.65 -9.14 -14.46
CA PRO A 13 7.07 -8.64 -15.70
C PRO A 13 6.74 -7.14 -15.73
N THR A 14 6.89 -6.38 -14.63
CA THR A 14 6.36 -5.00 -14.54
C THR A 14 7.27 -4.02 -13.78
N ASN A 15 7.15 -2.71 -14.05
CA ASN A 15 7.83 -1.65 -13.30
C ASN A 15 7.44 -1.68 -11.81
N VAL A 16 8.43 -1.55 -10.92
CA VAL A 16 8.30 -1.60 -9.45
C VAL A 16 7.19 -0.70 -8.93
N ILE A 17 6.96 0.45 -9.58
CA ILE A 17 5.92 1.42 -9.21
C ILE A 17 4.52 0.81 -9.38
N VAL A 18 4.25 0.19 -10.52
CA VAL A 18 2.94 -0.41 -10.83
C VAL A 18 2.71 -1.67 -9.98
N ALA A 19 3.75 -2.49 -9.77
CA ALA A 19 3.66 -3.64 -8.88
C ALA A 19 3.30 -3.21 -7.44
N THR A 20 3.92 -2.13 -6.96
CA THR A 20 3.64 -1.55 -5.63
C THR A 20 2.23 -0.97 -5.56
N PHE A 21 1.75 -0.32 -6.62
CA PHE A 21 0.37 0.17 -6.71
C PHE A 21 -0.66 -0.95 -6.55
N ILE A 22 -0.52 -2.00 -7.37
CA ILE A 22 -1.46 -3.12 -7.38
C ILE A 22 -1.43 -3.83 -6.03
N ALA A 23 -0.24 -4.06 -5.46
CA ALA A 23 -0.10 -4.65 -4.13
C ALA A 23 -0.77 -3.81 -3.04
N ALA A 24 -0.65 -2.48 -3.09
CA ALA A 24 -1.31 -1.57 -2.15
C ALA A 24 -2.84 -1.61 -2.27
N VAL A 25 -3.38 -1.54 -3.50
CA VAL A 25 -4.83 -1.62 -3.76
C VAL A 25 -5.39 -2.94 -3.27
N VAL A 26 -4.82 -4.05 -3.73
CA VAL A 26 -5.28 -5.40 -3.37
C VAL A 26 -5.15 -5.64 -1.87
N GLY A 27 -4.02 -5.24 -1.29
CA GLY A 27 -3.77 -5.36 0.14
C GLY A 27 -4.76 -4.55 0.99
N SER A 28 -5.11 -3.34 0.57
CA SER A 28 -6.11 -2.50 1.23
C SER A 28 -7.50 -3.11 1.16
N CYS A 29 -7.91 -3.62 -0.01
CA CYS A 29 -9.19 -4.33 -0.17
C CYS A 29 -9.28 -5.56 0.75
N ILE A 30 -8.24 -6.40 0.76
CA ILE A 30 -8.19 -7.61 1.58
C ILE A 30 -8.24 -7.26 3.07
N SER A 31 -7.48 -6.26 3.51
CA SER A 31 -7.46 -5.80 4.91
C SER A 31 -8.85 -5.43 5.43
N GLN A 32 -9.69 -4.89 4.55
CA GLN A 32 -11.01 -4.42 4.88
C GLN A 32 -12.04 -5.54 4.96
N ILE A 33 -11.97 -6.48 4.03
CA ILE A 33 -12.77 -7.69 4.07
C ILE A 33 -12.43 -8.47 5.35
N LEU A 34 -11.15 -8.65 5.65
CA LEU A 34 -10.68 -9.32 6.87
C LEU A 34 -11.11 -8.59 8.15
N SER A 35 -11.08 -7.26 8.16
CA SER A 35 -11.56 -6.47 9.31
C SER A 35 -13.03 -6.75 9.64
N ILE A 36 -13.87 -6.91 8.62
CA ILE A 36 -15.30 -7.23 8.81
C ILE A 36 -15.45 -8.67 9.32
N VAL A 37 -14.71 -9.62 8.77
CA VAL A 37 -14.80 -11.05 9.11
C VAL A 37 -14.29 -11.32 10.54
N TYR A 38 -13.11 -10.78 10.88
CA TYR A 38 -12.45 -11.02 12.15
C TYR A 38 -12.85 -10.03 13.25
N LYS A 39 -13.69 -9.03 12.95
CA LYS A 39 -14.11 -7.97 13.88
C LYS A 39 -12.95 -7.23 14.55
N THR A 40 -11.82 -7.13 13.85
CA THR A 40 -10.62 -6.43 14.29
C THR A 40 -10.43 -5.14 13.49
N PRO A 41 -9.75 -4.12 14.03
CA PRO A 41 -9.53 -2.87 13.30
C PRO A 41 -8.72 -3.11 12.02
N ALA A 42 -9.21 -2.61 10.87
CA ALA A 42 -8.57 -2.77 9.56
C ALA A 42 -7.10 -2.29 9.52
N VAL A 43 -6.76 -1.33 10.38
CA VAL A 43 -5.41 -0.78 10.54
C VAL A 43 -4.39 -1.88 10.85
N VAL A 44 -4.76 -2.91 11.62
CA VAL A 44 -3.83 -4.00 11.98
C VAL A 44 -3.36 -4.77 10.74
N PHE A 45 -4.28 -5.08 9.83
CA PHE A 45 -3.96 -5.77 8.57
C PHE A 45 -3.22 -4.87 7.59
N VAL A 46 -3.62 -3.59 7.52
CA VAL A 46 -2.96 -2.56 6.71
C VAL A 46 -1.49 -2.41 7.10
N LEU A 47 -1.19 -2.31 8.39
CA LEU A 47 0.20 -2.19 8.89
C LEU A 47 1.05 -3.41 8.52
N ALA A 48 0.49 -4.62 8.62
CA ALA A 48 1.18 -5.86 8.24
C ALA A 48 1.53 -5.92 6.74
N ILE A 49 0.72 -5.30 5.88
CA ILE A 49 0.96 -5.22 4.43
C ILE A 49 1.92 -4.08 4.08
N LEU A 50 1.81 -2.94 4.77
CA LEU A 50 2.67 -1.79 4.55
C LEU A 50 4.13 -2.06 4.93
N ALA A 51 4.39 -2.85 5.98
CA ALA A 51 5.74 -3.11 6.47
C ALA A 51 6.74 -3.59 5.38
N PRO A 52 6.41 -4.60 4.54
CA PRO A 52 7.29 -4.99 3.43
C PRO A 52 7.19 -4.10 2.19
N LEU A 53 6.09 -3.35 2.03
CA LEU A 53 5.82 -2.57 0.82
C LEU A 53 6.47 -1.18 0.85
N VAL A 54 6.68 -0.62 2.04
CA VAL A 54 7.32 0.68 2.22
C VAL A 54 8.81 0.56 1.91
N PRO A 55 9.37 1.42 1.03
CA PRO A 55 10.76 1.34 0.58
C PRO A 55 11.76 1.88 1.62
N GLY A 56 11.79 1.32 2.84
CA GLY A 56 12.61 1.85 3.94
C GLY A 56 14.12 1.85 3.67
N TYR A 57 14.64 0.76 3.09
CA TYR A 57 16.06 0.66 2.71
C TYR A 57 16.44 1.67 1.61
N LEU A 58 15.56 1.86 0.62
CA LEU A 58 15.73 2.84 -0.45
C LEU A 58 15.75 4.26 0.12
N SER A 59 14.84 4.59 1.05
CA SER A 59 14.84 5.88 1.75
C SER A 59 16.14 6.12 2.51
N TYR A 60 16.63 5.12 3.26
CA TYR A 60 17.89 5.22 3.98
C TYR A 60 19.07 5.47 3.02
N ARG A 61 19.14 4.72 1.92
CA ARG A 61 20.18 4.91 0.90
C ARG A 61 20.13 6.27 0.23
N THR A 62 18.94 6.78 -0.06
CA THR A 62 18.75 8.13 -0.59
C THR A 62 19.37 9.19 0.34
N THR A 63 19.07 9.11 1.64
CA THR A 63 19.65 10.04 2.63
C THR A 63 21.16 9.87 2.73
N ALA A 64 21.67 8.62 2.67
CA ALA A 64 23.09 8.37 2.66
C ALA A 64 23.79 9.02 1.45
N PHE A 65 23.25 8.87 0.23
CA PHE A 65 23.79 9.53 -0.97
C PHE A 65 23.76 11.05 -0.88
N PHE A 66 22.70 11.60 -0.27
CA PHE A 66 22.57 13.03 -0.04
C PHE A 66 23.66 13.57 0.91
N VAL A 67 24.00 12.81 1.95
CA VAL A 67 25.05 13.16 2.93
C VAL A 67 26.45 12.97 2.34
N THR A 68 26.67 11.97 1.49
CA THR A 68 27.97 11.73 0.84
C THR A 68 28.25 12.66 -0.35
N GLY A 69 27.34 13.57 -0.69
CA GLY A 69 27.50 14.53 -1.78
C GLY A 69 27.25 13.96 -3.19
N ASP A 70 26.71 12.75 -3.30
CA ASP A 70 26.36 12.12 -4.57
C ASP A 70 24.93 12.49 -4.97
N TYR A 71 24.77 13.74 -5.41
CA TYR A 71 23.45 14.30 -5.71
C TYR A 71 22.77 13.64 -6.91
N SER A 72 23.54 13.08 -7.86
CA SER A 72 22.96 12.42 -9.04
C SER A 72 22.18 11.17 -8.63
N HIS A 73 22.79 10.31 -7.83
CA HIS A 73 22.12 9.12 -7.31
C HIS A 73 21.12 9.42 -6.19
N ALA A 74 21.35 10.48 -5.40
CA ALA A 74 20.43 10.92 -4.37
C ALA A 74 19.09 11.39 -4.98
N ILE A 75 19.11 12.25 -6.01
CA ILE A 75 17.88 12.76 -6.63
C ILE A 75 17.10 11.62 -7.29
N ALA A 76 17.75 10.74 -8.05
CA ALA A 76 17.10 9.61 -8.69
C ALA A 76 16.40 8.68 -7.66
N SER A 77 17.10 8.36 -6.57
CA SER A 77 16.56 7.50 -5.52
C SER A 77 15.45 8.21 -4.72
N ALA A 78 15.57 9.53 -4.50
CA ALA A 78 14.55 10.34 -3.85
C ALA A 78 13.25 10.38 -4.66
N THR A 79 13.34 10.60 -5.98
CA THR A 79 12.17 10.59 -6.87
C THR A 79 11.45 9.25 -6.80
N LEU A 80 12.18 8.13 -6.80
CA LEU A 80 11.59 6.80 -6.71
C LEU A 80 10.89 6.58 -5.37
N VAL A 81 11.51 6.96 -4.24
CA VAL A 81 10.90 6.87 -2.90
C VAL A 81 9.61 7.69 -2.82
N VAL A 82 9.63 8.93 -3.35
CA VAL A 82 8.45 9.80 -3.39
C VAL A 82 7.35 9.19 -4.25
N MET A 83 7.67 8.72 -5.46
CA MET A 83 6.69 8.06 -6.34
C MET A 83 6.05 6.84 -5.67
N LEU A 84 6.85 5.98 -5.03
CA LEU A 84 6.33 4.83 -4.30
C LEU A 84 5.42 5.26 -3.13
N ALA A 85 5.82 6.27 -2.36
CA ALA A 85 5.00 6.78 -1.25
C ALA A 85 3.64 7.32 -1.73
N LEU A 86 3.62 8.07 -2.84
CA LEU A 86 2.39 8.59 -3.44
C LEU A 86 1.48 7.45 -3.89
N VAL A 87 2.04 6.50 -4.62
CA VAL A 87 1.31 5.36 -5.18
C VAL A 87 0.74 4.45 -4.08
N ILE A 88 1.51 4.20 -3.01
CA ILE A 88 1.02 3.46 -1.83
C ILE A 88 -0.14 4.21 -1.19
N SER A 89 -0.01 5.52 -0.95
CA SER A 89 -1.07 6.33 -0.33
C SER A 89 -2.37 6.26 -1.13
N ILE A 90 -2.29 6.43 -2.44
CA ILE A 90 -3.45 6.36 -3.35
C ILE A 90 -4.07 4.96 -3.34
N GLY A 91 -3.25 3.90 -3.45
CA GLY A 91 -3.74 2.52 -3.43
C GLY A 91 -4.35 2.11 -2.10
N MET A 92 -3.84 2.62 -0.98
CA MET A 92 -4.42 2.34 0.33
C MET A 92 -5.73 3.08 0.54
N ALA A 93 -5.84 4.32 0.07
CA ALA A 93 -7.07 5.11 0.13
C ALA A 93 -8.22 4.44 -0.64
N SER A 94 -7.96 3.84 -1.80
CA SER A 94 -8.99 3.19 -2.62
C SER A 94 -9.72 2.07 -1.87
N GLY A 95 -9.01 1.32 -1.02
CA GLY A 95 -9.66 0.32 -0.20
C GLY A 95 -10.72 0.95 0.67
N THR A 96 -10.45 2.07 1.38
CA THR A 96 -11.35 2.58 2.44
C THR A 96 -12.72 3.01 1.92
N VAL A 97 -12.79 3.31 0.62
CA VAL A 97 -14.04 3.54 -0.11
C VAL A 97 -14.93 2.28 -0.10
N ILE A 98 -14.35 1.08 -0.19
CA ILE A 98 -15.06 -0.20 -0.18
C ILE A 98 -15.71 -0.46 1.19
N LEU A 99 -15.01 -0.21 2.31
CA LEU A 99 -15.62 -0.27 3.64
C LEU A 99 -16.79 0.69 3.78
N LYS A 100 -16.60 1.95 3.36
CA LYS A 100 -17.65 2.98 3.41
C LYS A 100 -18.86 2.56 2.58
N LEU A 101 -18.63 2.05 1.37
CA LEU A 101 -19.69 1.57 0.48
C LEU A 101 -20.44 0.39 1.10
N TYR A 102 -19.72 -0.59 1.66
CA TYR A 102 -20.34 -1.73 2.35
C TYR A 102 -21.21 -1.28 3.54
N TYR A 103 -20.70 -0.38 4.38
CA TYR A 103 -21.44 0.12 5.53
C TYR A 103 -22.64 0.97 5.12
N TYR A 104 -22.50 1.76 4.05
CA TYR A 104 -23.58 2.55 3.48
C TYR A 104 -24.73 1.66 2.96
N ILE A 105 -24.40 0.61 2.21
CA ILE A 105 -25.40 -0.36 1.69
C ILE A 105 -26.07 -1.12 2.84
N ARG A 106 -25.32 -1.56 3.86
CA ARG A 106 -25.89 -2.25 5.02
C ARG A 106 -26.82 -1.34 5.83
N LYS A 107 -26.48 -0.07 6.00
CA LYS A 107 -27.32 0.91 6.68
C LYS A 107 -28.64 1.15 5.95
N GLN A 108 -28.65 1.16 4.61
CA GLN A 108 -29.89 1.26 3.84
C GLN A 108 -30.77 0.01 3.97
N ARG A 109 -30.20 -1.20 4.07
CA ARG A 109 -30.98 -2.43 4.28
C ARG A 109 -31.62 -2.55 5.66
N GLY A 110 -31.08 -1.88 6.69
CA GLY A 110 -31.62 -1.89 8.06
C GLY A 110 -32.76 -0.90 8.34
N ILE A 111 -33.17 -0.09 7.35
CA ILE A 111 -34.27 0.89 7.49
C ILE A 111 -35.58 0.33 6.87
N SER A 112 -35.54 -0.87 6.28
CA SER A 112 -36.70 -1.52 5.64
C SER A 112 -37.32 -2.68 6.45
N SER A 113 -36.96 -2.83 7.72
CA SER A 113 -37.53 -3.86 8.62
C SER A 113 -38.24 -3.24 9.80
#